data_AF-A0A1F3C275-F1
#
_entry.id   AF-A0A1F3C275-F1
#
_cell.length_a   1.000
_cell.length_b   1.000
_cell.length_c   1.000
_cell.angle_alpha   90.00
_cell.angle_beta   90.00
_cell.angle_gamma   90.00
#
_symmetry.space_group_name_H-M   'P 1'
#
loop_
_entity.id
_entity.type
_entity.pdbx_description
1 polymer ?
#
loop_
_entity_poly.entity_id
_entity_poly.type
_entity_poly.pdbx_seq_one_letter_code
_entity_poly.pdbx_strand_id
1 'polypeptide(L)'
;MHTRAVLALAAALAADVVGAQSQNLPQFDLERLTLDPAARGSLVVGNGEVAPAGAGRVSLAFHYEREPLVLLESGAERGRGVGEDAGKRGDIVSARLTVHAGAAFTLFDHLELDLRFPWIPWQQSDDLAAAGVSTPRDHGFGTPSVGLKWGFLRQEDGSPVSAAVAGDLLANWGTAEAVAGSENAAFTPRLEVGRRLGQILVAAQGGGLVRTKPVSIPTVGKGTRDLHSEVQAAVALATTEGPLRFEVSGRGAFNLDGLGESYEALVGARWLIGAGEFFALGGAGLGRLPGTPLFRVLFGVALNLEPEKPAPVAALPPPAPAPAPPPPPAPVPPPPPAPAPPPPPTPAPAPPPAAPPTPAPLPAPPPPDTCEPGQQHTPEQCPDLDDDWDGVSNAQDKCPLEEGIPELKGCRSKDSDGDGIPNHLDKCPDKPGTSEYQGCLPPRRAELKVERGVPRLVTKEAVHFDPGKATIQKRSNALLDDVAQVLRAHPKIKKVIVEGHTDDGGNKAANMKLSQDRAGAVRKYLIGKGIAANRIGTRGWGATRQKFSNKTAAGREKNRRVGFVVSY
;
A
#
# COMPACT_ATOMS: atom_id res chain seq x y z
N MET A 1 62.44 -1.67 -48.20
CA MET A 1 62.26 -1.12 -46.84
C MET A 1 60.81 -0.67 -46.72
N HIS A 2 59.89 -1.49 -46.19
CA HIS A 2 58.52 -1.10 -45.77
C HIS A 2 57.78 -2.36 -45.29
N THR A 3 58.20 -2.98 -44.17
CA THR A 3 57.42 -4.06 -43.51
C THR A 3 57.93 -4.40 -42.10
N ARG A 4 58.24 -3.42 -41.23
CA ARG A 4 58.66 -3.71 -39.84
C ARG A 4 58.19 -2.71 -38.76
N ALA A 5 57.14 -1.92 -39.01
CA ALA A 5 56.70 -0.89 -38.06
C ALA A 5 55.20 -0.88 -37.73
N VAL A 6 54.50 -2.02 -37.85
CA VAL A 6 53.05 -2.10 -37.53
C VAL A 6 52.73 -3.14 -36.43
N LEU A 7 53.67 -3.98 -36.01
CA LEU A 7 53.41 -5.01 -34.99
C LEU A 7 53.80 -4.65 -33.54
N ALA A 8 54.22 -3.41 -33.27
CA ALA A 8 54.58 -2.96 -31.90
C ALA A 8 53.62 -1.89 -31.32
N LEU A 9 52.53 -1.56 -32.01
CA LEU A 9 51.50 -0.63 -31.53
C LEU A 9 50.15 -1.31 -31.26
N ALA A 10 50.08 -2.64 -31.30
CA ALA A 10 48.88 -3.43 -31.02
C ALA A 10 48.90 -4.15 -29.66
N ALA A 11 49.95 -3.96 -28.85
CA ALA A 11 50.13 -4.63 -27.55
C ALA A 11 50.23 -3.68 -26.34
N ALA A 12 49.87 -2.40 -26.51
CA ALA A 12 49.82 -1.40 -25.43
C ALA A 12 48.45 -0.71 -25.27
N LEU A 13 47.39 -1.26 -25.88
CA LEU A 13 46.01 -0.77 -25.75
C LEU A 13 45.05 -1.85 -25.21
N ALA A 14 45.56 -2.75 -24.37
CA ALA A 14 44.76 -3.67 -23.57
C ALA A 14 45.11 -3.53 -22.08
N ALA A 15 45.11 -2.28 -21.60
CA ALA A 15 44.70 -2.02 -20.23
C ALA A 15 43.21 -1.75 -20.31
N ASP A 16 42.39 -2.77 -20.02
CA ASP A 16 40.99 -2.57 -19.70
C ASP A 16 40.94 -1.71 -18.42
N VAL A 17 40.96 -0.39 -18.60
CA VAL A 17 40.37 0.51 -17.63
C VAL A 17 38.89 0.20 -17.69
N VAL A 18 38.42 -0.60 -16.73
CA VAL A 18 37.01 -0.67 -16.38
C VAL A 18 36.60 0.75 -16.00
N GLY A 19 36.14 1.52 -16.98
CA GLY A 19 35.46 2.78 -16.73
C GLY A 19 34.23 2.44 -15.91
N ALA A 20 34.22 2.84 -14.63
CA ALA A 20 33.03 2.79 -13.83
C ALA A 20 31.95 3.60 -14.56
N GLN A 21 30.97 2.92 -15.16
CA GLN A 21 29.79 3.60 -15.69
C GLN A 21 29.10 4.26 -14.50
N SER A 22 29.10 5.60 -14.48
CA SER A 22 28.36 6.37 -13.47
C SER A 22 26.90 5.93 -13.53
N GLN A 23 26.36 5.44 -12.41
CA GLN A 23 24.93 5.12 -12.33
C GLN A 23 24.16 6.44 -12.30
N ASN A 24 23.26 6.64 -13.27
CA ASN A 24 22.33 7.76 -13.24
C ASN A 24 21.47 7.65 -11.97
N LEU A 25 21.31 8.77 -11.26
CA LEU A 25 20.40 8.85 -10.13
C LEU A 25 18.97 8.52 -10.58
N PRO A 26 18.21 7.77 -9.76
CA PRO A 26 16.83 7.44 -10.07
C PRO A 26 15.98 8.71 -10.03
N GLN A 27 14.97 8.79 -10.90
CA GLN A 27 14.01 9.89 -10.91
C GLN A 27 12.98 9.70 -9.79
N PHE A 28 13.23 10.37 -8.66
CA PHE A 28 12.24 10.53 -7.59
C PHE A 28 12.27 11.96 -7.05
N ASP A 29 11.15 12.38 -6.48
CA ASP A 29 11.09 13.63 -5.72
C ASP A 29 11.64 13.40 -4.32
N LEU A 30 12.71 14.12 -3.99
CA LEU A 30 13.37 14.06 -2.69
C LEU A 30 12.61 14.84 -1.61
N GLU A 31 11.78 15.82 -2.01
CA GLU A 31 11.07 16.68 -1.07
C GLU A 31 9.94 15.89 -0.37
N ARG A 32 9.95 15.88 0.97
CA ARG A 32 8.98 15.12 1.80
C ARG A 32 8.13 16.01 2.68
N LEU A 33 8.57 17.25 2.92
CA LEU A 33 7.80 18.20 3.68
C LEU A 33 6.79 18.88 2.76
N THR A 34 5.52 18.49 2.92
CA THR A 34 4.41 19.20 2.31
C THR A 34 3.92 20.30 3.25
N LEU A 35 3.96 21.54 2.80
CA LEU A 35 3.28 22.65 3.46
C LEU A 35 1.78 22.53 3.27
N ASP A 36 0.98 22.83 4.30
CA ASP A 36 -0.46 23.09 4.18
C ASP A 36 -0.64 24.50 3.60
N PRO A 37 -1.12 24.66 2.35
CA PRO A 37 -1.24 25.99 1.75
C PRO A 37 -2.31 26.86 2.41
N ALA A 38 -3.33 26.27 3.06
CA ALA A 38 -4.36 27.00 3.80
C ALA A 38 -3.89 27.36 5.22
N ALA A 39 -2.99 26.55 5.79
CA ALA A 39 -2.30 26.81 7.05
C ALA A 39 -3.21 27.25 8.22
N ARG A 40 -4.38 26.62 8.38
CA ARG A 40 -5.42 26.98 9.37
C ARG A 40 -5.03 26.56 10.80
N GLY A 41 -3.85 27.00 11.25
CA GLY A 41 -3.28 26.74 12.57
C GLY A 41 -1.84 26.23 12.48
N SER A 42 -1.61 25.16 11.73
CA SER A 42 -0.27 24.61 11.46
C SER A 42 0.11 24.81 9.99
N LEU A 43 1.40 25.03 9.73
CA LEU A 43 1.96 25.14 8.38
C LEU A 43 2.31 23.78 7.75
N VAL A 44 2.42 22.72 8.55
CA VAL A 44 2.97 21.43 8.10
C VAL A 44 2.11 20.21 8.48
N VAL A 45 1.02 20.43 9.22
CA VAL A 45 0.06 19.40 9.65
C VAL A 45 -1.37 19.90 9.42
N GLY A 46 -2.12 19.18 8.59
CA GLY A 46 -3.54 19.42 8.39
C GLY A 46 -4.36 19.07 9.63
N ASN A 47 -5.39 19.86 9.91
CA ASN A 47 -6.20 19.77 11.14
C ASN A 47 -7.70 19.61 10.86
N GLY A 48 -8.09 19.42 9.60
CA GLY A 48 -9.48 19.27 9.20
C GLY A 48 -10.33 20.54 9.27
N GLU A 49 -9.76 21.70 9.59
CA GLU A 49 -10.46 22.98 9.47
C GLU A 49 -10.50 23.41 8.00
N VAL A 50 -11.70 23.74 7.53
CA VAL A 50 -11.94 24.35 6.21
C VAL A 50 -12.42 25.77 6.44
N ALA A 51 -11.89 26.74 5.68
CA ALA A 51 -12.29 28.13 5.83
C ALA A 51 -13.72 28.39 5.33
N PRO A 52 -14.31 29.58 5.56
CA PRO A 52 -15.56 29.95 4.93
C PRO A 52 -15.43 30.02 3.40
N ALA A 53 -16.53 29.78 2.69
CA ALA A 53 -16.59 29.91 1.25
C ALA A 53 -16.08 31.28 0.78
N GLY A 54 -15.22 31.28 -0.25
CA GLY A 54 -14.57 32.48 -0.78
C GLY A 54 -13.29 32.88 -0.07
N ALA A 55 -12.92 32.24 1.04
CA ALA A 55 -11.62 32.45 1.67
C ALA A 55 -10.48 31.84 0.84
N GLY A 56 -9.34 32.51 0.82
CA GLY A 56 -8.14 32.02 0.17
C GLY A 56 -6.86 32.38 0.91
N ARG A 57 -5.76 31.78 0.49
CA ARG A 57 -4.42 32.09 0.98
C ARG A 57 -3.41 31.90 -0.14
N VAL A 58 -2.50 32.85 -0.31
CA VAL A 58 -1.36 32.72 -1.23
C VAL A 58 -0.09 32.85 -0.42
N SER A 59 0.91 32.00 -0.69
CA SER A 59 2.13 31.94 0.10
C SER A 59 3.36 31.70 -0.77
N LEU A 60 4.49 32.20 -0.28
CA LEU A 60 5.82 31.95 -0.81
C LEU A 60 6.73 31.56 0.37
N ALA A 61 7.25 30.34 0.35
CA ALA A 61 8.13 29.81 1.39
C ALA A 61 9.50 29.44 0.82
N PHE A 62 10.55 29.82 1.54
CA PHE A 62 11.93 29.44 1.28
C PHE A 62 12.28 28.31 2.26
N HIS A 63 12.65 27.16 1.72
CA HIS A 63 12.90 25.94 2.46
C HIS A 63 14.33 25.47 2.24
N TYR A 64 15.16 25.58 3.27
CA TYR A 64 16.54 25.10 3.28
C TYR A 64 16.63 23.74 3.98
N GLU A 65 17.34 22.80 3.36
CA GLU A 65 17.58 21.45 3.88
C GLU A 65 19.08 21.15 3.91
N ARG A 66 19.56 20.56 5.02
CA ARG A 66 20.93 20.04 5.14
C ARG A 66 20.96 18.53 5.06
N GLU A 67 21.78 18.00 4.17
CA GLU A 67 22.00 16.57 3.93
C GLU A 67 20.68 15.75 3.77
N PRO A 68 19.74 16.19 2.91
CA PRO A 68 18.50 15.47 2.66
C PRO A 68 18.72 14.12 1.94
N LEU A 69 19.86 13.93 1.27
CA LEU A 69 20.20 12.68 0.60
C LEU A 69 21.68 12.31 0.79
N VAL A 70 21.92 11.23 1.51
CA VAL A 70 23.28 10.77 1.86
C VAL A 70 23.53 9.35 1.36
N LEU A 71 24.77 9.05 0.96
CA LEU A 71 25.20 7.71 0.59
C LEU A 71 25.77 7.00 1.82
N LEU A 72 25.16 5.88 2.22
CA LEU A 72 25.58 5.08 3.37
C LEU A 72 26.13 3.71 2.95
N GLU A 73 27.12 3.23 3.68
CA GLU A 73 27.58 1.85 3.65
C GLU A 73 26.51 0.89 4.19
N SER A 74 26.46 -0.30 3.61
CA SER A 74 25.46 -1.31 3.94
C SER A 74 25.55 -1.76 5.41
N GLY A 75 24.68 -1.22 6.27
CA GLY A 75 24.58 -1.59 7.70
C GLY A 75 24.82 -0.43 8.67
N ALA A 76 25.16 0.76 8.15
CA ALA A 76 25.36 1.99 8.92
C ALA A 76 24.03 2.58 9.44
N GLU A 77 24.00 3.07 10.68
CA GLU A 77 22.89 3.88 11.22
C GLU A 77 23.31 5.35 11.28
N ARG A 78 22.48 6.26 10.78
CA ARG A 78 22.63 7.69 11.08
C ARG A 78 22.01 7.94 12.46
N GLY A 79 22.76 8.48 13.41
CA GLY A 79 22.22 9.03 14.66
C GLY A 79 21.99 8.08 15.86
N ARG A 80 22.57 6.88 15.91
CA ARG A 80 22.58 6.04 17.15
C ARG A 80 23.99 5.79 17.67
N GLY A 81 24.50 6.74 18.45
CA GLY A 81 25.46 6.50 19.55
C GLY A 81 26.85 5.93 19.22
N VAL A 82 27.30 5.89 17.96
CA VAL A 82 28.66 5.44 17.60
C VAL A 82 29.21 6.30 16.48
N GLY A 83 29.95 7.37 16.80
CA GLY A 83 30.67 8.25 15.85
C GLY A 83 29.76 8.96 14.82
N GLU A 84 29.91 10.27 14.64
CA GLU A 84 29.02 11.06 13.76
C GLU A 84 28.97 10.61 12.28
N ASP A 85 29.87 9.73 11.83
CA ASP A 85 29.98 9.30 10.43
C ASP A 85 30.15 7.78 10.22
N ALA A 86 29.74 6.93 11.16
CA ALA A 86 29.97 5.48 11.05
C ALA A 86 29.28 4.86 9.82
N GLY A 87 30.01 4.81 8.70
CA GLY A 87 29.59 4.29 7.41
C GLY A 87 28.90 5.28 6.47
N LYS A 88 29.04 6.60 6.64
CA LYS A 88 28.68 7.58 5.60
C LYS A 88 29.80 7.62 4.54
N ARG A 89 29.45 7.53 3.24
CA ARG A 89 30.40 7.65 2.13
C ARG A 89 30.47 9.05 1.51
N GLY A 90 29.42 9.85 1.67
CA GLY A 90 29.35 11.23 1.20
C GLY A 90 27.91 11.67 0.95
N ASP A 91 27.74 12.93 0.58
CA ASP A 91 26.44 13.57 0.40
C ASP A 91 26.05 13.63 -1.09
N ILE A 92 25.03 12.85 -1.47
CA ILE A 92 24.46 12.91 -2.83
C ILE A 92 23.80 14.27 -3.03
N VAL A 93 23.14 14.78 -1.99
CA VAL A 93 22.69 16.17 -1.87
C VAL A 93 23.08 16.65 -0.47
N SER A 94 24.06 17.56 -0.40
CA SER A 94 24.57 18.11 0.87
C SER A 94 23.75 19.29 1.37
N ALA A 95 23.21 20.10 0.47
CA ALA A 95 22.29 21.18 0.82
C ALA A 95 21.33 21.49 -0.33
N ARG A 96 20.11 21.92 -0.01
CA ARG A 96 19.10 22.31 -1.00
C ARG A 96 18.32 23.52 -0.51
N LEU A 97 18.02 24.44 -1.43
CA LEU A 97 17.01 25.48 -1.26
C LEU A 97 15.84 25.19 -2.20
N THR A 98 14.65 25.01 -1.65
CA THR A 98 13.39 24.88 -2.39
C THR A 98 12.53 26.12 -2.11
N VAL A 99 12.04 26.77 -3.16
CA VAL A 99 11.03 27.83 -3.09
C VAL A 99 9.67 27.21 -3.38
N HIS A 100 8.77 27.26 -2.40
CA HIS A 100 7.41 26.76 -2.51
C HIS A 100 6.46 27.93 -2.74
N ALA A 101 5.85 27.99 -3.93
CA ALA A 101 4.69 28.84 -4.17
C ALA A 101 3.42 28.02 -3.92
N GLY A 102 2.53 28.53 -3.07
CA GLY A 102 1.31 27.83 -2.68
C GLY A 102 0.09 28.74 -2.74
N ALA A 103 -1.04 28.20 -3.19
CA ALA A 103 -2.34 28.87 -3.13
C ALA A 103 -3.40 27.90 -2.62
N ALA A 104 -4.27 28.36 -1.73
CA ALA A 104 -5.47 27.65 -1.28
C ALA A 104 -6.69 28.53 -1.52
N PHE A 105 -7.80 27.92 -1.94
CA PHE A 105 -9.08 28.59 -2.12
C PHE A 105 -10.22 27.69 -1.67
N THR A 106 -11.15 28.26 -0.91
CA THR A 106 -12.28 27.54 -0.35
C THR A 106 -13.51 27.76 -1.22
N LEU A 107 -13.94 26.69 -1.91
CA LEU A 107 -15.06 26.72 -2.84
C LEU A 107 -16.40 26.77 -2.11
N PHE A 108 -16.50 25.98 -1.03
CA PHE A 108 -17.67 25.89 -0.15
C PHE A 108 -17.17 25.73 1.29
N ASP A 109 -18.04 25.95 2.29
CA ASP A 109 -17.66 25.86 3.72
C ASP A 109 -17.10 24.48 4.17
N HIS A 110 -17.16 23.48 3.29
CA HIS A 110 -16.68 22.12 3.48
C HIS A 110 -15.68 21.66 2.40
N LEU A 111 -15.35 22.48 1.40
CA LEU A 111 -14.51 22.08 0.27
C LEU A 111 -13.44 23.12 -0.05
N GLU A 112 -12.18 22.70 0.06
CA GLU A 112 -11.00 23.50 -0.22
C GLU A 112 -10.17 22.87 -1.34
N LEU A 113 -9.65 23.71 -2.23
CA LEU A 113 -8.74 23.36 -3.32
C LEU A 113 -7.41 24.06 -3.07
N ASP A 114 -6.30 23.34 -3.27
CA ASP A 114 -4.96 23.93 -3.16
C ASP A 114 -4.04 23.57 -4.33
N LEU A 115 -3.08 24.45 -4.59
CA LEU A 115 -2.06 24.35 -5.62
C LEU A 115 -0.69 24.57 -4.99
N ARG A 116 0.29 23.74 -5.36
CA ARG A 116 1.68 23.86 -4.91
C ARG A 116 2.65 23.74 -6.07
N PHE A 117 3.63 24.62 -6.08
CA PHE A 117 4.70 24.65 -7.08
C PHE A 117 6.07 24.79 -6.39
N PRO A 118 6.82 23.68 -6.28
CA PRO A 118 8.18 23.68 -5.77
C PRO A 118 9.20 24.01 -6.88
N TRP A 119 10.06 24.99 -6.62
CA TRP A 119 11.18 25.37 -7.49
C TRP A 119 12.50 25.25 -6.74
N ILE A 120 13.51 24.64 -7.33
CA ILE A 120 14.84 24.46 -6.74
C ILE A 120 15.80 25.38 -7.47
N PRO A 121 16.01 26.62 -7.00
CA PRO A 121 16.98 27.54 -7.59
C PRO A 121 18.43 27.13 -7.29
N TRP A 122 18.67 26.35 -6.24
CA TRP A 122 20.01 25.99 -5.79
C TRP A 122 20.05 24.67 -5.01
N GLN A 123 21.07 23.87 -5.31
CA GLN A 123 21.39 22.61 -4.67
C GLN A 123 22.91 22.38 -4.72
N GLN A 124 23.45 21.78 -3.67
CA GLN A 124 24.85 21.41 -3.53
C GLN A 124 24.99 19.91 -3.28
N SER A 125 26.06 19.32 -3.82
CA SER A 125 26.35 17.88 -3.80
C SER A 125 27.86 17.64 -3.71
N ASP A 126 28.27 16.51 -3.14
CA ASP A 126 29.67 16.08 -3.17
C ASP A 126 30.01 15.44 -4.53
N ASP A 127 31.30 15.43 -4.89
CA ASP A 127 31.78 14.61 -6.01
C ASP A 127 31.93 13.14 -5.57
N LEU A 128 30.96 12.33 -5.99
CA LEU A 128 30.89 10.91 -5.69
C LEU A 128 31.17 10.03 -6.92
N ALA A 129 31.85 10.56 -7.94
CA ALA A 129 32.20 9.82 -9.16
C ALA A 129 33.01 8.56 -8.84
N ALA A 130 33.94 8.64 -7.88
CA ALA A 130 34.72 7.49 -7.39
C ALA A 130 33.86 6.40 -6.72
N ALA A 131 32.68 6.76 -6.22
CA ALA A 131 31.68 5.82 -5.69
C ALA A 131 30.68 5.35 -6.75
N GLY A 132 30.83 5.78 -8.02
CA GLY A 132 29.96 5.41 -9.14
C GLY A 132 28.61 6.12 -9.16
N VAL A 133 28.46 7.24 -8.43
CA VAL A 133 27.22 8.02 -8.35
C VAL A 133 27.39 9.34 -9.11
N SER A 134 26.48 9.63 -10.04
CA SER A 134 26.49 10.91 -10.76
C SER A 134 26.08 12.08 -9.86
N THR A 135 26.76 13.22 -9.98
CA THR A 135 26.38 14.45 -9.28
C THR A 135 25.04 14.98 -9.80
N PRO A 136 24.03 15.18 -8.94
CA PRO A 136 22.77 15.74 -9.39
C PRO A 136 22.90 17.21 -9.80
N ARG A 137 21.99 17.67 -10.67
CA ARG A 137 21.89 19.05 -11.14
C ARG A 137 21.63 19.99 -9.95
N ASP A 138 22.20 21.19 -10.02
CA ASP A 138 22.15 22.22 -8.98
C ASP A 138 20.86 23.07 -8.98
N HIS A 139 20.01 22.91 -10.00
CA HIS A 139 18.72 23.60 -10.11
C HIS A 139 17.71 22.74 -10.86
N GLY A 140 16.42 23.03 -10.65
CA GLY A 140 15.33 22.34 -11.33
C GLY A 140 13.97 22.73 -10.78
N PHE A 141 12.95 22.03 -11.24
CA PHE A 141 11.60 22.13 -10.70
C PHE A 141 11.27 20.85 -9.95
N GLY A 142 10.60 20.98 -8.81
CA GLY A 142 10.01 19.86 -8.08
C GLY A 142 8.74 19.36 -8.79
N THR A 143 8.05 18.39 -8.19
CA THR A 143 6.76 17.95 -8.70
C THR A 143 5.62 18.88 -8.24
N PRO A 144 4.92 19.58 -9.15
CA PRO A 144 3.75 20.37 -8.77
C PRO A 144 2.59 19.45 -8.37
N SER A 145 1.73 19.95 -7.47
CA SER A 145 0.59 19.18 -6.96
C SER A 145 -0.68 20.01 -6.84
N VAL A 146 -1.81 19.32 -7.02
CA VAL A 146 -3.15 19.84 -6.77
C VAL A 146 -3.75 19.05 -5.61
N GLY A 147 -4.18 19.74 -4.57
CA GLY A 147 -4.82 19.12 -3.40
C GLY A 147 -6.29 19.45 -3.31
N LEU A 148 -7.06 18.50 -2.79
CA LEU A 148 -8.48 18.65 -2.46
C LEU A 148 -8.69 18.26 -1.01
N LYS A 149 -9.43 19.07 -0.26
CA LYS A 149 -9.79 18.81 1.14
C LYS A 149 -11.29 18.94 1.32
N TRP A 150 -11.90 17.90 1.89
CA TRP A 150 -13.32 17.85 2.21
C TRP A 150 -13.53 17.72 3.73
N GLY A 151 -13.96 18.82 4.36
CA GLY A 151 -14.27 18.88 5.78
C GLY A 151 -15.68 18.36 6.05
N PHE A 152 -15.79 17.22 6.73
CA PHE A 152 -17.06 16.56 7.01
C PHE A 152 -17.50 16.71 8.47
N LEU A 153 -16.62 17.20 9.36
CA LEU A 153 -16.96 17.66 10.71
C LEU A 153 -16.35 19.04 10.95
N ARG A 154 -17.11 19.94 11.55
CA ARG A 154 -16.68 21.32 11.81
C ARG A 154 -17.05 21.72 13.24
N GLN A 155 -16.07 22.19 14.01
CA GLN A 155 -16.32 22.70 15.37
C GLN A 155 -17.25 23.91 15.37
N GLU A 156 -17.25 24.70 14.31
CA GLU A 156 -18.16 25.84 14.14
C GLU A 156 -19.63 25.41 14.14
N ASP A 157 -19.92 24.19 13.69
CA ASP A 157 -21.27 23.61 13.63
C ASP A 157 -21.63 22.81 14.91
N GLY A 158 -20.82 22.94 15.97
CA GLY A 158 -21.03 22.28 17.27
C GLY A 158 -20.41 20.88 17.41
N SER A 159 -19.67 20.40 16.41
CA SER A 159 -18.89 19.15 16.52
C SER A 159 -17.78 19.29 17.57
N PRO A 160 -17.44 18.24 18.34
CA PRO A 160 -16.33 18.28 19.30
C PRO A 160 -14.94 18.42 18.65
N VAL A 161 -14.83 18.11 17.36
CA VAL A 161 -13.59 18.16 16.55
C VAL A 161 -13.89 18.64 15.13
N SER A 162 -12.88 19.20 14.47
CA SER A 162 -12.88 19.40 13.02
C SER A 162 -12.23 18.17 12.38
N ALA A 163 -12.81 17.66 11.30
CA ALA A 163 -12.27 16.50 10.59
C ALA A 163 -12.47 16.63 9.09
N ALA A 164 -11.44 16.26 8.33
CA ALA A 164 -11.46 16.28 6.88
C ALA A 164 -10.75 15.05 6.30
N VAL A 165 -11.18 14.68 5.10
CA VAL A 165 -10.36 13.86 4.20
C VAL A 165 -9.71 14.79 3.19
N ALA A 166 -8.44 14.59 2.93
CA ALA A 166 -7.69 15.38 1.96
C ALA A 166 -6.84 14.47 1.10
N GLY A 167 -6.39 14.99 -0.04
CA GLY A 167 -5.29 14.35 -0.75
C GLY A 167 -4.80 15.12 -1.95
N ASP A 168 -3.56 14.83 -2.33
CA ASP A 168 -2.89 15.55 -3.41
C ASP A 168 -2.57 14.64 -4.55
N LEU A 169 -2.87 15.11 -5.75
CA LEU A 169 -2.41 14.53 -7.00
C LEU A 169 -1.08 15.19 -7.37
N LEU A 170 -0.01 14.38 -7.41
CA LEU A 170 1.32 14.78 -7.81
C LEU A 170 1.50 14.47 -9.30
N ALA A 171 1.80 15.50 -10.09
CA ALA A 171 2.00 15.36 -11.53
C ALA A 171 3.25 14.53 -11.86
N ASN A 172 3.29 13.88 -13.03
CA ASN A 172 4.51 13.26 -13.57
C ASN A 172 5.42 14.32 -14.22
N TRP A 173 5.83 15.31 -13.42
CA TRP A 173 6.69 16.43 -13.82
C TRP A 173 7.77 16.66 -12.76
N GLY A 174 8.64 17.64 -13.01
CA GLY A 174 9.86 17.91 -12.27
C GLY A 174 11.14 17.57 -13.05
N THR A 175 12.28 17.97 -12.51
CA THR A 175 13.61 17.77 -13.10
C THR A 175 14.27 16.55 -12.47
N ALA A 176 14.32 15.45 -13.22
CA ALA A 176 14.86 14.16 -12.76
C ALA A 176 16.31 14.27 -12.28
N GLU A 177 17.15 14.97 -13.03
CA GLU A 177 18.59 15.12 -12.77
C GLU A 177 18.85 15.92 -11.49
N ALA A 178 17.90 16.73 -11.04
CA ALA A 178 17.97 17.47 -9.78
C ALA A 178 17.45 16.64 -8.58
N VAL A 179 17.02 15.40 -8.80
CA VAL A 179 16.30 14.57 -7.79
C VAL A 179 15.06 15.30 -7.28
N ALA A 180 14.28 15.81 -8.23
CA ALA A 180 13.16 16.72 -8.01
C ALA A 180 11.97 16.40 -8.92
N GLY A 181 11.81 15.15 -9.34
CA GLY A 181 10.73 14.80 -10.24
C GLY A 181 10.34 13.35 -10.12
N SER A 182 9.08 13.06 -10.39
CA SER A 182 8.55 11.71 -10.42
C SER A 182 8.31 11.26 -11.85
N GLU A 183 8.76 10.05 -12.23
CA GLU A 183 8.41 9.45 -13.52
C GLU A 183 6.91 9.14 -13.63
N ASN A 184 6.27 8.88 -12.49
CA ASN A 184 4.90 8.41 -12.44
C ASN A 184 4.05 9.35 -11.59
N ALA A 185 2.77 9.47 -11.95
CA ALA A 185 1.81 10.15 -11.10
C ALA A 185 1.73 9.42 -9.74
N ALA A 186 1.63 10.22 -8.68
CA ALA A 186 1.47 9.73 -7.32
C ALA A 186 0.30 10.44 -6.64
N PHE A 187 -0.24 9.81 -5.61
CA PHE A 187 -1.37 10.35 -4.86
C PHE A 187 -1.09 10.27 -3.35
N THR A 188 -1.48 11.29 -2.61
CA THR A 188 -1.25 11.37 -1.16
C THR A 188 -2.56 11.46 -0.36
N PRO A 189 -3.28 10.36 -0.12
CA PRO A 189 -4.47 10.39 0.71
C PRO A 189 -4.13 10.72 2.16
N ARG A 190 -5.00 11.51 2.81
CA ARG A 190 -4.89 11.93 4.19
C ARG A 190 -6.24 11.98 4.90
N LEU A 191 -6.20 11.65 6.18
CA LEU A 191 -7.23 11.95 7.16
C LEU A 191 -6.66 12.98 8.14
N GLU A 192 -7.39 14.05 8.36
CA GLU A 192 -6.98 15.18 9.19
C GLU A 192 -8.02 15.40 10.28
N VAL A 193 -7.55 15.58 11.52
CA VAL A 193 -8.41 15.84 12.67
C VAL A 193 -7.77 16.90 13.55
N GLY A 194 -8.58 17.84 14.01
CA GLY A 194 -8.14 18.95 14.85
C GLY A 194 -9.15 19.30 15.92
N ARG A 195 -8.66 19.83 17.04
CA ARG A 195 -9.49 20.33 18.13
C ARG A 195 -8.92 21.61 18.68
N ARG A 196 -9.77 22.64 18.80
CA ARG A 196 -9.42 23.88 19.50
C ARG A 196 -9.79 23.73 20.99
N LEU A 197 -8.80 23.98 21.84
CA LEU A 197 -8.90 23.95 23.30
C LEU A 197 -8.51 25.34 23.80
N GLY A 198 -9.47 26.27 23.76
CA GLY A 198 -9.20 27.69 24.00
C GLY A 198 -8.20 28.23 22.97
N GLN A 199 -7.04 28.68 23.45
CA GLN A 199 -5.99 29.30 22.64
C GLN A 199 -5.06 28.30 21.95
N ILE A 200 -5.28 26.99 22.14
CA ILE A 200 -4.42 25.92 21.61
C ILE A 200 -5.20 25.07 20.61
N LEU A 201 -4.62 24.85 19.44
CA LEU A 201 -5.04 23.83 18.49
C LEU A 201 -4.18 22.58 18.70
N VAL A 202 -4.85 21.43 18.83
CA VAL A 202 -4.24 20.11 18.73
C VAL A 202 -4.65 19.51 17.40
N ALA A 203 -3.69 19.11 16.57
CA ALA A 203 -3.93 18.55 15.25
C ALA A 203 -3.21 17.21 15.08
N ALA A 204 -3.83 16.31 14.34
CA ALA A 204 -3.26 15.05 13.92
C ALA A 204 -3.65 14.75 12.47
N GLN A 205 -2.71 14.18 11.74
CA GLN A 205 -2.86 13.79 10.35
C GLN A 205 -2.29 12.39 10.15
N GLY A 206 -3.00 11.55 9.41
CA GLY A 206 -2.52 10.23 8.98
C GLY A 206 -2.79 10.04 7.50
N GLY A 207 -1.82 9.50 6.76
CA GLY A 207 -1.92 9.34 5.33
C GLY A 207 -0.76 8.55 4.75
N GLY A 208 -0.51 8.72 3.46
CA GLY A 208 0.64 8.09 2.83
C GLY A 208 0.84 8.53 1.40
N LEU A 209 2.03 8.27 0.86
CA LEU A 209 2.34 8.45 -0.55
C LEU A 209 2.09 7.13 -1.28
N VAL A 210 1.08 7.12 -2.13
CA VAL A 210 0.73 5.99 -2.99
C VAL A 210 1.33 6.22 -4.37
N ARG A 211 2.28 5.36 -4.75
CA ARG A 211 2.91 5.40 -6.07
C ARG A 211 2.21 4.39 -6.99
N THR A 212 1.94 4.80 -8.23
CA THR A 212 1.36 3.90 -9.25
C THR A 212 2.35 2.82 -9.72
N LYS A 213 3.67 3.12 -9.67
CA LYS A 213 4.77 2.18 -9.90
C LYS A 213 5.90 2.42 -8.89
N PRO A 214 6.60 1.38 -8.43
CA PRO A 214 7.77 1.56 -7.57
C PRO A 214 8.90 2.27 -8.33
N VAL A 215 9.70 3.07 -7.61
CA VAL A 215 10.89 3.72 -8.20
C VAL A 215 12.13 2.91 -7.87
N SER A 216 12.82 2.39 -8.88
CA SER A 216 14.03 1.59 -8.69
C SER A 216 15.25 2.47 -8.44
N ILE A 217 15.75 2.50 -7.22
CA ILE A 217 16.96 3.22 -6.81
C ILE A 217 18.19 2.33 -7.02
N PRO A 218 19.10 2.62 -7.97
CA PRO A 218 20.35 1.90 -8.09
C PRO A 218 21.16 1.99 -6.79
N THR A 219 21.57 0.84 -6.27
CA THR A 219 22.41 0.71 -5.07
C THR A 219 23.81 0.30 -5.51
N VAL A 220 24.81 1.12 -5.19
CA VAL A 220 26.22 0.88 -5.50
C VAL A 220 26.62 -0.53 -5.05
N GLY A 221 27.00 -1.38 -6.02
CA GLY A 221 27.49 -2.74 -5.81
C GLY A 221 26.44 -3.79 -5.37
N LYS A 222 25.14 -3.48 -5.32
CA LYS A 222 24.08 -4.41 -4.84
C LYS A 222 22.78 -4.45 -5.67
N GLY A 223 22.79 -3.96 -6.90
CA GLY A 223 21.60 -3.95 -7.78
C GLY A 223 20.66 -2.77 -7.49
N THR A 224 19.39 -2.84 -7.89
CA THR A 224 18.39 -1.79 -7.63
C THR A 224 17.58 -2.07 -6.36
N ARG A 225 17.12 -1.02 -5.67
CA ARG A 225 16.19 -1.06 -4.54
C ARG A 225 14.95 -0.26 -4.87
N ASP A 226 13.80 -0.89 -4.80
CA ASP A 226 12.53 -0.27 -5.16
C ASP A 226 11.94 0.53 -4.00
N LEU A 227 11.72 1.83 -4.21
CA LEU A 227 10.99 2.71 -3.30
C LEU A 227 9.48 2.56 -3.55
N HIS A 228 8.79 1.98 -2.57
CA HIS A 228 7.36 1.66 -2.62
C HIS A 228 6.51 2.74 -1.96
N SER A 229 5.23 2.49 -1.75
CA SER A 229 4.34 3.40 -1.03
C SER A 229 4.77 3.60 0.43
N GLU A 230 4.61 4.83 0.90
CA GLU A 230 5.03 5.28 2.23
C GLU A 230 3.80 5.62 3.07
N VAL A 231 3.81 5.28 4.35
CA VAL A 231 2.78 5.74 5.30
C VAL A 231 3.37 6.87 6.14
N GLN A 232 2.57 7.92 6.34
CA GLN A 232 2.95 9.15 7.01
C GLN A 232 1.97 9.45 8.14
N ALA A 233 2.49 9.95 9.24
CA ALA A 233 1.70 10.47 10.35
C ALA A 233 2.33 11.75 10.87
N ALA A 234 1.51 12.72 11.27
CA ALA A 234 1.98 13.96 11.85
C ALA A 234 1.04 14.45 12.94
N VAL A 235 1.60 15.19 13.90
CA VAL A 235 0.89 15.85 14.99
C VAL A 235 1.41 17.27 15.13
N ALA A 236 0.53 18.19 15.51
CA ALA A 236 0.91 19.56 15.81
C ALA A 236 0.17 20.11 17.02
N LEU A 237 0.86 20.98 17.74
CA LEU A 237 0.32 21.91 18.72
C LEU A 237 0.58 23.31 18.20
N ALA A 238 -0.45 24.13 18.09
CA ALA A 238 -0.31 25.52 17.64
C ALA A 238 -1.14 26.46 18.50
N THR A 239 -0.63 27.67 18.74
CA THR A 239 -1.43 28.72 19.38
C THR A 239 -2.32 29.40 18.32
N THR A 240 -3.59 29.64 18.63
CA THR A 240 -4.57 30.18 17.68
C THR A 240 -4.90 31.65 17.88
N GLU A 241 -4.53 32.23 19.03
CA GLU A 241 -4.84 33.61 19.39
C GLU A 241 -3.65 34.56 19.24
N GLY A 242 -3.96 35.84 19.10
CA GLY A 242 -2.96 36.91 18.97
C GLY A 242 -2.30 37.01 17.58
N PRO A 243 -1.54 38.10 17.36
CA PRO A 243 -0.80 38.31 16.12
C PRO A 243 0.43 37.42 16.02
N LEU A 244 1.05 37.02 17.13
CA LEU A 244 2.19 36.11 17.15
C LEU A 244 1.70 34.73 17.60
N ARG A 245 1.88 33.74 16.73
CA ARG A 245 1.48 32.36 16.95
C ARG A 245 2.67 31.44 16.89
N PHE A 246 2.68 30.40 17.72
CA PHE A 246 3.72 29.39 17.77
C PHE A 246 3.18 28.04 17.32
N GLU A 247 4.06 27.23 16.75
CA GLU A 247 3.77 25.89 16.31
C GLU A 247 4.88 24.95 16.76
N VAL A 248 4.49 23.78 17.27
CA VAL A 248 5.36 22.63 17.48
C VAL A 248 4.74 21.45 16.76
N SER A 249 5.49 20.81 15.87
CA SER A 249 5.00 19.67 15.11
C SER A 249 6.00 18.52 15.06
N GLY A 250 5.46 17.32 15.06
CA GLY A 250 6.21 16.08 14.91
C GLY A 250 5.64 15.30 13.74
N ARG A 251 6.49 14.87 12.82
CA ARG A 251 6.09 14.04 11.67
C ARG A 251 6.93 12.78 11.61
N GLY A 252 6.31 11.70 11.19
CA GLY A 252 6.95 10.41 11.03
C GLY A 252 6.52 9.77 9.73
N ALA A 253 7.41 8.97 9.14
CA ALA A 253 7.02 8.10 8.05
C ALA A 253 7.79 6.80 8.05
N PHE A 254 7.16 5.81 7.44
CA PHE A 254 7.62 4.45 7.41
C PHE A 254 7.27 3.82 6.06
N ASN A 255 8.25 3.13 5.48
CA ASN A 255 8.04 2.33 4.28
C ASN A 255 7.51 0.95 4.68
N LEU A 256 6.43 0.50 4.02
CA LEU A 256 5.80 -0.81 4.27
C LEU A 256 6.75 -1.99 3.99
N ASP A 257 7.79 -1.74 3.19
CA ASP A 257 8.82 -2.69 2.78
C ASP A 257 10.04 -2.82 3.72
N GLY A 258 10.03 -2.07 4.84
CA GLY A 258 11.10 -2.11 5.85
C GLY A 258 12.40 -1.43 5.42
N LEU A 259 12.34 -0.49 4.46
CA LEU A 259 13.50 0.27 3.98
C LEU A 259 14.01 1.32 4.96
N GLY A 260 13.20 1.69 5.95
CA GLY A 260 13.57 2.61 7.00
C GLY A 260 12.37 3.37 7.57
N GLU A 261 12.65 4.10 8.61
CA GLU A 261 11.75 5.04 9.27
C GLU A 261 12.45 6.41 9.33
N SER A 262 11.64 7.46 9.36
CA SER A 262 12.10 8.83 9.57
C SER A 262 11.17 9.55 10.52
N TYR A 263 11.74 10.42 11.34
CA TYR A 263 11.03 11.29 12.25
C TYR A 263 11.61 12.69 12.16
N GLU A 264 10.77 13.70 12.24
CA GLU A 264 11.21 15.09 12.29
C GLU A 264 10.39 15.84 13.33
N ALA A 265 11.06 16.75 14.03
CA ALA A 265 10.45 17.65 15.00
C ALA A 265 10.74 19.08 14.57
N LEU A 266 9.69 19.88 14.41
CA LEU A 266 9.74 21.26 13.94
C LEU A 266 9.14 22.17 15.00
N VAL A 267 9.72 23.36 15.14
CA VAL A 267 9.18 24.45 15.94
C VAL A 267 9.20 25.72 15.10
N GLY A 268 8.21 26.57 15.28
CA GLY A 268 8.18 27.84 14.57
C GLY A 268 7.24 28.87 15.13
N ALA A 269 7.28 30.02 14.49
CA ALA A 269 6.44 31.17 14.80
C ALA A 269 5.85 31.76 13.51
N ARG A 270 4.66 32.34 13.66
CA ARG A 270 3.88 32.98 12.60
C ARG A 270 3.41 34.33 13.12
N TRP A 271 3.74 35.40 12.43
CA TRP A 271 3.37 36.76 12.78
C TRP A 271 2.38 37.30 11.76
N LEU A 272 1.13 37.49 12.18
CA LEU A 272 0.04 38.04 11.40
C LEU A 272 0.01 39.57 11.55
N ILE A 273 -0.02 40.27 10.41
CA ILE A 273 -0.07 41.73 10.30
C ILE A 273 -1.11 42.10 9.23
N GLY A 274 -2.33 42.43 9.67
CA GLY A 274 -3.46 42.64 8.77
C GLY A 274 -3.77 41.36 7.99
N ALA A 275 -3.83 41.45 6.67
CA ALA A 275 -3.96 40.29 5.78
C ALA A 275 -2.63 39.53 5.56
N GLY A 276 -1.49 40.14 5.91
CA GLY A 276 -0.17 39.56 5.73
C GLY A 276 0.21 38.62 6.87
N GLU A 277 1.04 37.62 6.56
CA GLU A 277 1.63 36.70 7.52
C GLU A 277 3.10 36.51 7.18
N PHE A 278 3.98 36.63 8.18
CA PHE A 278 5.37 36.17 8.12
C PHE A 278 5.49 34.91 8.95
N PHE A 279 6.24 33.92 8.48
CA PHE A 279 6.44 32.70 9.24
C PHE A 279 7.88 32.22 9.16
N ALA A 280 8.31 31.53 10.21
CA ALA A 280 9.56 30.80 10.26
C ALA A 280 9.40 29.52 11.09
N LEU A 281 9.79 28.38 10.52
CA LEU A 281 9.84 27.07 11.17
C LEU A 281 11.24 26.48 11.01
N GLY A 282 11.69 25.68 11.95
CA GLY A 282 12.92 24.92 11.80
C GLY A 282 12.96 23.72 12.72
N GLY A 283 13.81 22.76 12.39
CA GLY A 283 13.97 21.59 13.23
C GLY A 283 14.82 20.50 12.60
N ALA A 284 14.95 19.41 13.33
CA ALA A 284 15.87 18.32 13.03
C ALA A 284 15.12 17.08 12.54
N GLY A 285 15.77 16.34 11.64
CA GLY A 285 15.31 15.05 11.16
C GLY A 285 16.21 13.91 11.64
N LEU A 286 15.59 12.76 11.88
CA LEU A 286 16.24 11.52 12.30
C LEU A 286 15.71 10.38 11.44
N GLY A 287 16.58 9.59 10.83
CA GLY A 287 16.16 8.42 10.07
C GLY A 287 17.01 8.13 8.85
N ARG A 288 16.52 7.18 8.04
CA ARG A 288 17.22 6.65 6.87
C ARG A 288 16.47 6.84 5.56
N LEU A 289 15.27 7.41 5.60
CA LEU A 289 14.50 7.64 4.39
C LEU A 289 15.10 8.81 3.60
N PRO A 290 15.34 8.65 2.28
CA PRO A 290 15.67 9.77 1.38
C PRO A 290 14.73 10.95 1.62
N GLY A 291 15.25 12.17 1.69
CA GLY A 291 14.46 13.38 1.95
C GLY A 291 14.26 13.68 3.43
N THR A 292 14.93 12.95 4.33
CA THR A 292 15.03 13.29 5.75
C THR A 292 16.34 14.05 5.98
N PRO A 293 16.30 15.38 6.11
CA PRO A 293 17.50 16.17 6.34
C PRO A 293 18.00 16.02 7.77
N LEU A 294 19.27 16.35 8.00
CA LEU A 294 19.80 16.55 9.34
C LEU A 294 19.01 17.62 10.08
N PHE A 295 18.79 18.74 9.39
CA PHE A 295 17.89 19.79 9.80
C PHE A 295 17.33 20.54 8.59
N ARG A 296 16.19 21.20 8.79
CA ARG A 296 15.60 22.11 7.82
C ARG A 296 15.18 23.42 8.48
N VAL A 297 15.15 24.47 7.67
CA VAL A 297 14.66 25.80 8.05
C VAL A 297 13.74 26.29 6.95
N LEU A 298 12.58 26.78 7.35
CA LEU A 298 11.57 27.37 6.48
C LEU A 298 11.31 28.79 6.94
N PHE A 299 11.22 29.73 6.00
CA PHE A 299 10.68 31.05 6.27
C PHE A 299 9.92 31.55 5.07
N GLY A 300 8.96 32.43 5.27
CA GLY A 300 8.16 32.89 4.15
C GLY A 300 7.12 33.92 4.52
N VAL A 301 6.34 34.26 3.50
CA VAL A 301 5.25 35.22 3.58
C VAL A 301 3.98 34.60 3.02
N ALA A 302 2.85 35.03 3.56
CA ALA A 302 1.55 34.72 3.00
C ALA A 302 0.60 35.91 3.07
N LEU A 303 -0.38 35.89 2.17
CA LEU A 303 -1.50 36.80 2.14
C LEU A 303 -2.77 35.96 2.36
N ASN A 304 -3.49 36.28 3.42
CA ASN A 304 -4.80 35.71 3.72
C ASN A 304 -5.88 36.57 3.08
N LEU A 305 -6.74 35.93 2.30
CA LEU A 305 -7.80 36.53 1.52
C LEU A 305 -9.13 36.09 2.14
N GLU A 306 -9.48 36.64 3.29
CA GLU A 306 -10.80 36.38 3.89
C GLU A 306 -11.90 37.13 3.13
N PRO A 307 -13.07 36.52 2.92
CA PRO A 307 -14.23 37.24 2.39
C PRO A 307 -14.58 38.36 3.38
N GLU A 308 -14.94 39.52 2.85
CA GLU A 308 -15.42 40.63 3.66
C GLU A 308 -16.59 40.14 4.51
N LYS A 309 -16.42 40.11 5.83
CA LYS A 309 -17.48 39.71 6.75
C LYS A 309 -18.70 40.57 6.41
N PRO A 310 -19.86 39.99 6.03
CA PRO A 310 -21.05 40.79 5.82
C PRO A 310 -21.22 41.67 7.05
N ALA A 311 -21.36 42.99 6.83
CA ALA A 311 -21.66 43.91 7.92
C ALA A 311 -22.76 43.26 8.75
N PRO A 312 -22.63 43.19 10.09
CA PRO A 312 -23.66 42.59 10.92
C PRO A 312 -24.97 43.25 10.49
N VAL A 313 -25.87 42.45 9.90
CA VAL A 313 -27.21 42.90 9.59
C VAL A 313 -27.70 43.42 10.92
N ALA A 314 -27.90 44.73 11.03
CA ALA A 314 -28.36 45.37 12.25
C ALA A 314 -29.48 44.50 12.77
N ALA A 315 -29.31 43.95 13.98
CA ALA A 315 -30.28 43.03 14.55
C ALA A 315 -31.65 43.68 14.35
N LEU A 316 -32.49 43.04 13.52
CA LEU A 316 -33.86 43.48 13.40
C LEU A 316 -34.38 43.56 14.84
N PRO A 317 -34.96 44.69 15.27
CA PRO A 317 -35.53 44.77 16.59
C PRO A 317 -36.43 43.54 16.79
N PRO A 318 -36.41 42.92 17.98
CA PRO A 318 -37.22 41.74 18.23
C PRO A 318 -38.64 42.03 17.72
N PRO A 319 -39.25 41.12 16.94
CA PRO A 319 -40.58 41.36 16.42
C PRO A 319 -41.47 41.78 17.57
N ALA A 320 -42.21 42.88 17.39
CA ALA A 320 -43.14 43.37 18.39
C ALA A 320 -43.97 42.19 18.92
N PRO A 321 -44.23 42.11 20.25
CA PRO A 321 -45.00 41.02 20.81
C PRO A 321 -46.27 40.86 19.98
N ALA A 322 -46.49 39.64 19.47
CA ALA A 322 -47.65 39.35 18.65
C ALA A 322 -48.92 39.83 19.39
N PRO A 323 -49.84 40.54 18.72
CA PRO A 323 -51.10 40.90 19.34
C PRO A 323 -51.76 39.64 19.91
N ALA A 324 -52.28 39.76 21.13
CA ALA A 324 -52.96 38.65 21.80
C ALA A 324 -53.97 38.00 20.83
N PRO A 325 -54.01 36.66 20.76
CA PRO A 325 -54.95 35.98 19.88
C PRO A 325 -56.38 36.46 20.19
N PRO A 326 -57.22 36.71 19.17
CA PRO A 326 -58.60 37.08 19.41
C PRO A 326 -59.30 35.99 20.22
N PRO A 327 -60.28 36.34 21.06
CA PRO A 327 -61.02 35.35 21.83
C PRO A 327 -61.64 34.31 20.89
N PRO A 328 -61.66 33.02 21.29
CA PRO A 328 -62.19 31.96 20.44
C PRO A 328 -63.63 32.31 20.03
N PRO A 329 -64.00 32.09 18.75
CA PRO A 329 -65.36 32.32 18.29
C PRO A 329 -66.33 31.43 19.08
N ALA A 330 -67.53 31.95 19.33
CA ALA A 330 -68.60 31.23 20.01
C ALA A 330 -68.88 29.87 19.34
N PRO A 331 -69.29 28.83 20.11
CA PRO A 331 -69.58 27.51 19.56
C PRO A 331 -70.60 27.60 18.42
N VAL A 332 -70.19 27.17 17.23
CA VAL A 332 -71.09 26.99 16.09
C VAL A 332 -71.98 25.77 16.38
N PRO A 333 -73.30 25.84 16.19
CA PRO A 333 -74.18 24.68 16.36
C PRO A 333 -73.80 23.57 15.36
N PRO A 334 -73.98 22.28 15.73
CA PRO A 334 -73.61 21.17 14.88
C PRO A 334 -74.39 21.18 13.55
N PRO A 335 -73.77 20.82 12.42
CA PRO A 335 -74.45 20.67 11.14
C PRO A 335 -75.47 19.51 11.20
N PRO A 336 -76.57 19.58 10.43
CA PRO A 336 -77.53 18.49 10.33
C PRO A 336 -76.88 17.22 9.73
N PRO A 337 -77.37 16.02 10.09
CA PRO A 337 -76.79 14.75 9.64
C PRO A 337 -76.86 14.62 8.12
N ALA A 338 -75.73 14.23 7.52
CA ALA A 338 -75.64 13.91 6.10
C ALA A 338 -76.42 12.62 5.77
N PRO A 339 -77.12 12.55 4.62
CA PRO A 339 -77.84 11.35 4.20
C PRO A 339 -76.88 10.21 3.79
N ALA A 340 -77.31 8.98 4.09
CA ALA A 340 -76.56 7.75 3.89
C ALA A 340 -76.26 7.46 2.39
N PRO A 341 -75.09 6.87 2.08
CA PRO A 341 -74.72 6.51 0.70
C PRO A 341 -75.55 5.31 0.18
N PRO A 342 -75.89 5.26 -1.11
CA PRO A 342 -76.65 4.16 -1.70
C PRO A 342 -75.81 2.88 -1.90
N PRO A 343 -76.45 1.69 -1.87
CA PRO A 343 -75.76 0.39 -2.00
C PRO A 343 -75.27 0.09 -3.43
N PRO A 344 -74.25 -0.78 -3.57
CA PRO A 344 -73.69 -1.17 -4.86
C PRO A 344 -74.64 -2.07 -5.68
N PRO A 345 -74.64 -1.98 -7.03
CA PRO A 345 -75.48 -2.81 -7.87
C PRO A 345 -74.92 -4.23 -8.04
N THR A 346 -75.79 -5.23 -7.83
CA THR A 346 -75.58 -6.66 -8.10
C THR A 346 -75.66 -6.99 -9.60
N PRO A 347 -74.84 -7.93 -10.13
CA PRO A 347 -74.96 -8.38 -11.52
C PRO A 347 -76.19 -9.30 -11.72
N ALA A 348 -76.97 -9.05 -12.77
CA ALA A 348 -78.12 -9.86 -13.17
C ALA A 348 -77.78 -10.92 -14.24
N PRO A 349 -78.57 -12.00 -14.39
CA PRO A 349 -78.18 -13.26 -15.04
C PRO A 349 -78.65 -13.43 -16.51
N ALA A 350 -78.23 -14.54 -17.11
CA ALA A 350 -78.23 -14.94 -18.53
C ALA A 350 -79.59 -15.02 -19.30
N PRO A 351 -79.57 -14.99 -20.65
CA PRO A 351 -80.69 -15.40 -21.51
C PRO A 351 -80.63 -16.87 -22.05
N PRO A 352 -81.78 -17.49 -22.44
CA PRO A 352 -81.96 -18.91 -22.87
C PRO A 352 -81.98 -19.11 -24.43
N PRO A 353 -82.17 -20.35 -24.98
CA PRO A 353 -81.60 -20.80 -26.26
C PRO A 353 -82.57 -20.86 -27.48
N ALA A 354 -82.03 -20.94 -28.72
CA ALA A 354 -82.62 -21.58 -29.91
C ALA A 354 -81.61 -21.78 -31.08
N ALA A 355 -81.83 -22.81 -31.92
CA ALA A 355 -80.90 -23.54 -32.81
C ALA A 355 -81.05 -23.21 -34.35
N PRO A 356 -80.61 -24.08 -35.32
CA PRO A 356 -79.26 -24.34 -35.92
C PRO A 356 -79.26 -24.12 -37.49
N PRO A 357 -78.42 -24.70 -38.40
CA PRO A 357 -77.06 -25.29 -38.38
C PRO A 357 -76.09 -24.80 -39.51
N THR A 358 -74.79 -25.14 -39.44
CA THR A 358 -74.04 -25.91 -40.48
C THR A 358 -72.67 -26.38 -39.90
N PRO A 359 -72.16 -27.57 -40.28
CA PRO A 359 -71.15 -28.29 -39.51
C PRO A 359 -69.72 -27.93 -39.93
N ALA A 360 -68.81 -27.84 -38.95
CA ALA A 360 -67.37 -27.90 -39.16
C ALA A 360 -66.78 -29.04 -38.30
N PRO A 361 -65.73 -29.74 -38.76
CA PRO A 361 -65.38 -31.08 -38.29
C PRO A 361 -64.72 -31.07 -36.90
N LEU A 362 -64.89 -32.17 -36.16
CA LEU A 362 -64.23 -32.44 -34.89
C LEU A 362 -62.69 -32.34 -35.02
N PRO A 363 -61.98 -31.63 -34.13
CA PRO A 363 -60.54 -31.82 -33.98
C PRO A 363 -60.25 -33.18 -33.34
N ALA A 364 -59.20 -33.83 -33.84
CA ALA A 364 -58.74 -35.17 -33.49
C ALA A 364 -58.34 -35.29 -32.00
N PRO A 365 -58.35 -36.52 -31.43
CA PRO A 365 -57.78 -36.76 -30.10
C PRO A 365 -56.31 -36.34 -30.06
N PRO A 366 -55.79 -35.89 -28.89
CA PRO A 366 -54.37 -35.61 -28.75
C PRO A 366 -53.56 -36.88 -29.05
N PRO A 367 -52.35 -36.75 -29.64
CA PRO A 367 -51.51 -37.91 -29.93
C PRO A 367 -51.18 -38.67 -28.64
N PRO A 368 -50.94 -39.99 -28.72
CA PRO A 368 -50.63 -40.83 -27.56
C PRO A 368 -49.39 -40.31 -26.82
N ASP A 369 -49.43 -40.37 -25.48
CA ASP A 369 -48.30 -40.02 -24.62
C ASP A 369 -47.11 -40.94 -24.94
N THR A 370 -46.10 -40.40 -25.62
CA THR A 370 -44.91 -41.13 -26.08
C THR A 370 -43.96 -41.53 -24.95
N CYS A 371 -44.34 -41.30 -23.69
CA CYS A 371 -43.52 -41.45 -22.50
C CYS A 371 -43.99 -42.59 -21.58
N GLU A 372 -44.70 -43.57 -22.14
CA GLU A 372 -45.10 -44.79 -21.44
C GLU A 372 -43.96 -45.85 -21.41
N PRO A 373 -43.84 -46.65 -20.33
CA PRO A 373 -42.82 -47.70 -20.21
C PRO A 373 -42.84 -48.69 -21.39
N GLY A 374 -41.71 -48.81 -22.09
CA GLY A 374 -41.52 -49.75 -23.20
C GLY A 374 -41.71 -49.16 -24.60
N GLN A 375 -42.08 -47.88 -24.73
CA GLN A 375 -42.07 -47.16 -26.01
C GLN A 375 -40.70 -46.50 -26.26
N GLN A 376 -40.23 -46.52 -27.51
CA GLN A 376 -38.99 -45.82 -27.89
C GLN A 376 -39.24 -44.31 -27.94
N HIS A 377 -38.42 -43.57 -27.21
CA HIS A 377 -38.45 -42.12 -27.14
C HIS A 377 -37.01 -41.58 -27.13
N THR A 378 -36.89 -40.28 -27.36
CA THR A 378 -35.65 -39.52 -27.12
C THR A 378 -35.77 -38.77 -25.79
N PRO A 379 -34.66 -38.44 -25.12
CA PRO A 379 -34.70 -37.71 -23.86
C PRO A 379 -35.46 -36.37 -23.96
N GLU A 380 -35.43 -35.70 -25.12
CA GLU A 380 -36.16 -34.45 -25.35
C GLU A 380 -37.68 -34.63 -25.50
N GLN A 381 -38.13 -35.81 -25.91
CA GLN A 381 -39.56 -36.13 -26.02
C GLN A 381 -40.18 -36.44 -24.66
N CYS A 382 -39.38 -36.96 -23.73
CA CYS A 382 -39.83 -37.38 -22.40
C CYS A 382 -38.96 -36.74 -21.31
N PRO A 383 -39.08 -35.41 -21.10
CA PRO A 383 -38.25 -34.66 -20.15
C PRO A 383 -38.39 -35.10 -18.69
N ASP A 384 -39.53 -35.69 -18.33
CA ASP A 384 -39.86 -36.06 -16.94
C ASP A 384 -39.46 -37.50 -16.57
N LEU A 385 -39.09 -38.33 -17.56
CA LEU A 385 -38.52 -39.66 -17.30
C LEU A 385 -37.06 -39.55 -16.88
N ASP A 386 -36.52 -40.64 -16.36
CA ASP A 386 -35.11 -40.83 -16.04
C ASP A 386 -34.71 -42.10 -16.80
N ASP A 387 -34.03 -41.93 -17.94
CA ASP A 387 -33.80 -43.03 -18.90
C ASP A 387 -32.60 -43.91 -18.51
N ASP A 388 -31.64 -43.38 -17.74
CA ASP A 388 -30.45 -44.09 -17.28
C ASP A 388 -30.48 -44.45 -15.78
N TRP A 389 -31.54 -44.07 -15.07
CA TRP A 389 -31.87 -44.47 -13.69
C TRP A 389 -30.87 -43.99 -12.65
N ASP A 390 -30.25 -42.85 -12.88
CA ASP A 390 -29.29 -42.26 -11.95
C ASP A 390 -29.94 -41.37 -10.89
N GLY A 391 -31.26 -41.17 -10.99
CA GLY A 391 -32.07 -40.37 -10.08
C GLY A 391 -32.27 -38.91 -10.52
N VAL A 392 -31.79 -38.52 -11.70
CA VAL A 392 -32.01 -37.22 -12.34
C VAL A 392 -32.90 -37.39 -13.57
N SER A 393 -33.97 -36.59 -13.70
CA SER A 393 -34.83 -36.68 -14.89
C SER A 393 -34.12 -36.17 -16.14
N ASN A 394 -34.47 -36.69 -17.32
CA ASN A 394 -33.93 -36.33 -18.64
C ASN A 394 -33.85 -34.81 -18.89
N ALA A 395 -34.83 -34.03 -18.40
CA ALA A 395 -34.81 -32.57 -18.50
C ALA A 395 -33.73 -31.88 -17.67
N GLN A 396 -33.35 -32.50 -16.55
CA GLN A 396 -32.38 -31.98 -15.59
C GLN A 396 -31.01 -32.63 -15.76
N ASP A 397 -30.97 -33.74 -16.49
CA ASP A 397 -29.79 -34.51 -16.82
C ASP A 397 -29.06 -33.95 -18.05
N LYS A 398 -27.75 -33.81 -17.95
CA LYS A 398 -26.87 -33.41 -19.04
C LYS A 398 -26.38 -34.60 -19.88
N CYS A 399 -26.44 -35.80 -19.32
CA CYS A 399 -26.04 -37.05 -19.92
C CYS A 399 -27.16 -38.10 -19.78
N PRO A 400 -28.39 -37.88 -20.30
CA PRO A 400 -29.59 -38.67 -19.97
C PRO A 400 -29.59 -40.16 -20.37
N LEU A 401 -28.47 -40.66 -20.90
CA LEU A 401 -28.29 -42.02 -21.38
C LEU A 401 -27.03 -42.66 -20.77
N GLU A 402 -26.39 -42.02 -19.79
CA GLU A 402 -25.17 -42.50 -19.15
C GLU A 402 -25.23 -42.27 -17.64
N GLU A 403 -25.49 -43.34 -16.88
CA GLU A 403 -25.51 -43.35 -15.41
C GLU A 403 -24.44 -42.45 -14.78
N GLY A 404 -24.89 -41.38 -14.11
CA GLY A 404 -24.05 -40.42 -13.43
C GLY A 404 -24.41 -40.23 -11.97
N ILE A 405 -24.17 -39.01 -11.49
CA ILE A 405 -24.50 -38.61 -10.13
C ILE A 405 -25.28 -37.30 -10.15
N PRO A 406 -26.24 -37.09 -9.23
CA PRO A 406 -27.04 -35.88 -9.17
C PRO A 406 -26.22 -34.59 -9.12
N GLU A 407 -25.08 -34.59 -8.42
CA GLU A 407 -24.19 -33.44 -8.28
C GLU A 407 -23.60 -32.94 -9.61
N LEU A 408 -23.50 -33.82 -10.61
CA LEU A 408 -22.98 -33.52 -11.94
C LEU A 408 -24.06 -33.39 -13.00
N LYS A 409 -25.33 -33.25 -12.59
CA LYS A 409 -26.50 -33.25 -13.48
C LYS A 409 -26.53 -34.52 -14.33
N GLY A 410 -26.49 -35.64 -13.63
CA GLY A 410 -26.58 -37.00 -14.18
C GLY A 410 -25.44 -37.47 -15.08
N CYS A 411 -24.31 -36.74 -15.11
CA CYS A 411 -23.12 -37.20 -15.82
C CYS A 411 -22.15 -37.98 -14.92
N ARG A 412 -21.52 -39.03 -15.46
CA ARG A 412 -20.40 -39.75 -14.82
C ARG A 412 -19.25 -38.80 -14.47
N SER A 413 -18.71 -38.91 -13.24
CA SER A 413 -17.48 -38.20 -12.87
C SER A 413 -16.26 -38.80 -13.56
N LYS A 414 -15.42 -37.92 -14.12
CA LYS A 414 -14.08 -38.28 -14.61
C LYS A 414 -13.05 -38.15 -13.49
N ASP A 415 -11.92 -38.83 -13.64
CA ASP A 415 -10.67 -38.60 -12.89
C ASP A 415 -9.65 -38.15 -13.94
N SER A 416 -9.41 -36.84 -14.00
CA SER A 416 -8.65 -36.19 -15.07
C SER A 416 -7.14 -36.34 -14.90
N ASP A 417 -6.64 -36.50 -13.68
CA ASP A 417 -5.21 -36.56 -13.38
C ASP A 417 -4.72 -37.95 -12.92
N GLY A 418 -5.65 -38.88 -12.69
CA GLY A 418 -5.39 -40.29 -12.45
C GLY A 418 -4.85 -40.59 -11.05
N ASP A 419 -5.10 -39.72 -10.08
CA ASP A 419 -4.67 -39.94 -8.69
C ASP A 419 -5.60 -40.86 -7.88
N GLY A 420 -6.71 -41.29 -8.49
CA GLY A 420 -7.71 -42.17 -7.90
C GLY A 420 -8.84 -41.44 -7.17
N ILE A 421 -8.90 -40.11 -7.26
CA ILE A 421 -9.96 -39.28 -6.69
C ILE A 421 -10.76 -38.63 -7.84
N PRO A 422 -12.07 -38.91 -7.97
CA PRO A 422 -12.87 -38.32 -9.04
C PRO A 422 -12.91 -36.78 -8.98
N ASN A 423 -12.93 -36.10 -10.14
CA ASN A 423 -12.87 -34.64 -10.27
C ASN A 423 -13.88 -33.86 -9.40
N HIS A 424 -15.07 -34.42 -9.13
CA HIS A 424 -16.07 -33.77 -8.27
C HIS A 424 -15.72 -33.84 -6.77
N LEU A 425 -14.82 -34.73 -6.37
CA LEU A 425 -14.27 -34.89 -5.02
C LEU A 425 -12.82 -34.41 -4.90
N ASP A 426 -12.18 -34.15 -6.03
CA ASP A 426 -10.82 -33.66 -6.12
C ASP A 426 -10.77 -32.13 -6.08
N LYS A 427 -9.99 -31.58 -5.16
CA LYS A 427 -9.73 -30.15 -5.09
C LYS A 427 -8.74 -29.65 -6.14
N CYS A 428 -7.96 -30.55 -6.71
CA CYS A 428 -6.94 -30.29 -7.72
C CYS A 428 -7.08 -31.20 -8.97
N PRO A 429 -8.24 -31.23 -9.67
CA PRO A 429 -8.58 -32.25 -10.68
C PRO A 429 -7.62 -32.46 -11.86
N ASP A 430 -6.67 -31.56 -12.07
CA ASP A 430 -5.71 -31.60 -13.18
C ASP A 430 -4.27 -31.91 -12.71
N LYS A 431 -4.05 -32.23 -11.44
CA LYS A 431 -2.72 -32.39 -10.84
C LYS A 431 -2.72 -33.48 -9.76
N PRO A 432 -2.04 -34.61 -10.01
CA PRO A 432 -2.17 -35.77 -9.15
C PRO A 432 -1.70 -35.46 -7.72
N GLY A 433 -2.52 -35.83 -6.75
CA GLY A 433 -2.26 -35.61 -5.34
C GLY A 433 -2.43 -36.87 -4.51
N THR A 434 -2.86 -36.68 -3.27
CA THR A 434 -3.08 -37.78 -2.32
C THR A 434 -4.39 -37.58 -1.59
N SER A 435 -5.00 -38.66 -1.13
CA SER A 435 -6.26 -38.62 -0.37
C SER A 435 -6.17 -37.83 0.93
N GLU A 436 -4.99 -37.81 1.59
CA GLU A 436 -4.73 -36.99 2.78
C GLU A 436 -4.99 -35.49 2.50
N TYR A 437 -4.74 -35.05 1.27
CA TYR A 437 -4.89 -33.66 0.84
C TYR A 437 -6.01 -33.47 -0.20
N GLN A 438 -6.98 -34.39 -0.25
CA GLN A 438 -8.18 -34.32 -1.11
C GLN A 438 -7.83 -34.11 -2.59
N GLY A 439 -6.89 -34.92 -3.09
CA GLY A 439 -6.41 -34.93 -4.47
C GLY A 439 -5.43 -33.81 -4.82
N CYS A 440 -5.07 -32.96 -3.83
CA CYS A 440 -3.97 -32.02 -3.98
C CYS A 440 -2.63 -32.60 -3.51
N LEU A 441 -1.53 -32.00 -3.99
CA LEU A 441 -0.20 -32.22 -3.40
C LEU A 441 -0.10 -31.57 -2.01
N PRO A 442 0.69 -32.15 -1.08
CA PRO A 442 0.95 -31.53 0.21
C PRO A 442 1.55 -30.12 0.05
N PRO A 443 1.22 -29.18 0.96
CA PRO A 443 1.75 -27.83 0.89
C PRO A 443 3.27 -27.86 1.04
N ARG A 444 4.00 -27.29 0.08
CA ARG A 444 5.46 -27.19 0.15
C ARG A 444 5.88 -26.37 1.37
N ARG A 445 6.80 -26.93 2.18
CA ARG A 445 7.40 -26.27 3.35
C ARG A 445 8.52 -25.31 2.98
N ALA A 446 9.04 -25.44 1.75
CA ALA A 446 10.00 -24.52 1.16
C ALA A 446 9.54 -24.09 -0.24
N GLU A 447 9.66 -22.80 -0.54
CA GLU A 447 9.29 -22.25 -1.84
C GLU A 447 10.27 -21.15 -2.26
N LEU A 448 10.45 -21.01 -3.56
CA LEU A 448 11.23 -19.92 -4.12
C LEU A 448 10.30 -18.73 -4.34
N LYS A 449 10.43 -17.69 -3.53
CA LYS A 449 9.70 -16.43 -3.72
C LYS A 449 10.58 -15.45 -4.46
N VAL A 450 10.07 -14.85 -5.52
CA VAL A 450 10.74 -13.71 -6.15
C VAL A 450 10.30 -12.46 -5.41
N GLU A 451 11.11 -12.05 -4.44
CA GLU A 451 10.94 -10.78 -3.74
C GLU A 451 11.87 -9.77 -4.41
N ARG A 452 11.31 -8.72 -5.05
CA ARG A 452 12.10 -7.63 -5.65
C ARG A 452 13.07 -8.12 -6.75
N GLY A 453 12.59 -9.00 -7.63
CA GLY A 453 13.41 -9.60 -8.70
C GLY A 453 14.49 -10.59 -8.23
N VAL A 454 14.64 -10.76 -6.91
CA VAL A 454 15.61 -11.69 -6.32
C VAL A 454 14.86 -12.93 -5.81
N PRO A 455 15.14 -14.13 -6.36
CA PRO A 455 14.61 -15.37 -5.88
C PRO A 455 15.20 -15.63 -4.51
N ARG A 456 14.33 -15.83 -3.54
CA ARG A 456 14.66 -16.13 -2.17
C ARG A 456 14.04 -17.46 -1.82
N LEU A 457 14.85 -18.35 -1.26
CA LEU A 457 14.34 -19.61 -0.75
C LEU A 457 13.77 -19.38 0.65
N VAL A 458 12.44 -19.41 0.75
CA VAL A 458 11.71 -19.15 1.99
C VAL A 458 11.23 -20.48 2.56
N THR A 459 11.46 -20.71 3.84
CA THR A 459 10.95 -21.87 4.58
C THR A 459 9.80 -21.45 5.48
N LYS A 460 8.71 -22.22 5.48
CA LYS A 460 7.53 -22.00 6.34
C LYS A 460 7.75 -22.52 7.77
N GLU A 461 8.72 -23.42 7.93
CA GLU A 461 9.13 -24.02 9.19
C GLU A 461 10.61 -23.74 9.48
N ALA A 462 11.03 -23.95 10.74
CA ALA A 462 12.42 -23.82 11.16
C ALA A 462 13.17 -25.15 11.07
N VAL A 463 14.48 -25.08 10.80
CA VAL A 463 15.38 -26.24 10.94
C VAL A 463 15.74 -26.42 12.41
N HIS A 464 15.43 -27.58 12.98
CA HIS A 464 15.65 -27.91 14.38
C HIS A 464 16.91 -28.75 14.56
N PHE A 465 17.62 -28.47 15.66
CA PHE A 465 18.85 -29.14 16.04
C PHE A 465 18.77 -29.61 17.49
N ASP A 466 19.56 -30.64 17.82
CA ASP A 466 19.72 -31.04 19.21
C ASP A 466 20.32 -29.90 20.07
N PRO A 467 19.93 -29.78 21.35
CA PRO A 467 20.42 -28.73 22.23
C PRO A 467 21.95 -28.66 22.26
N GLY A 468 22.50 -27.47 22.05
CA GLY A 468 23.95 -27.22 22.03
C GLY A 468 24.74 -27.89 20.89
N LYS A 469 24.06 -28.60 19.97
CA LYS A 469 24.70 -29.38 18.90
C LYS A 469 24.31 -28.87 17.51
N ALA A 470 25.07 -29.36 16.51
CA ALA A 470 24.79 -29.18 15.08
C ALA A 470 24.10 -30.39 14.43
N THR A 471 23.67 -31.36 15.23
CA THR A 471 22.90 -32.53 14.76
C THR A 471 21.48 -32.10 14.40
N ILE A 472 21.07 -32.30 13.16
CA ILE A 472 19.72 -31.98 12.66
C ILE A 472 18.73 -33.02 13.19
N GLN A 473 17.59 -32.57 13.71
CA GLN A 473 16.53 -33.45 14.17
C GLN A 473 15.73 -34.04 13.00
N LYS A 474 15.27 -35.29 13.13
CA LYS A 474 14.49 -35.99 12.09
C LYS A 474 13.28 -35.20 11.60
N ARG A 475 12.62 -34.44 12.50
CA ARG A 475 11.47 -33.57 12.16
C ARG A 475 11.77 -32.55 11.05
N SER A 476 13.03 -32.15 10.86
CA SER A 476 13.43 -31.18 9.84
C SER A 476 13.80 -31.81 8.51
N ASN A 477 13.85 -33.15 8.40
CA ASN A 477 14.22 -33.82 7.17
C ASN A 477 13.25 -33.50 6.03
N ALA A 478 11.94 -33.51 6.30
CA ALA A 478 10.94 -33.24 5.26
C ALA A 478 11.03 -31.79 4.73
N LEU A 479 11.29 -30.81 5.60
CA LEU A 479 11.59 -29.44 5.17
C LEU A 479 12.86 -29.36 4.31
N LEU A 480 13.93 -30.05 4.72
CA LEU A 480 15.20 -30.03 3.98
C LEU A 480 15.10 -30.79 2.64
N ASP A 481 14.22 -31.77 2.55
CA ASP A 481 13.91 -32.49 1.32
C ASP A 481 13.17 -31.58 0.32
N ASP A 482 12.20 -30.79 0.80
CA ASP A 482 11.54 -29.74 -0.01
C ASP A 482 12.56 -28.69 -0.50
N VAL A 483 13.46 -28.24 0.38
CA VAL A 483 14.57 -27.33 0.02
C VAL A 483 15.41 -27.94 -1.09
N ALA A 484 15.80 -29.21 -0.97
CA ALA A 484 16.57 -29.91 -2.01
C ALA A 484 15.77 -30.01 -3.32
N GLN A 485 14.47 -30.32 -3.26
CA GLN A 485 13.60 -30.40 -4.44
C GLN A 485 13.54 -29.05 -5.17
N VAL A 486 13.36 -27.94 -4.44
CA VAL A 486 13.37 -26.59 -5.03
C VAL A 486 14.70 -26.31 -5.73
N LEU A 487 15.83 -26.64 -5.11
CA LEU A 487 17.15 -26.41 -5.71
C LEU A 487 17.43 -27.29 -6.94
N ARG A 488 16.86 -28.50 -7.01
CA ARG A 488 16.93 -29.36 -8.21
C ARG A 488 16.07 -28.81 -9.34
N ALA A 489 14.84 -28.39 -9.02
CA ALA A 489 13.92 -27.81 -9.99
C ALA A 489 14.40 -26.47 -10.59
N HIS A 490 15.33 -25.79 -9.90
CA HIS A 490 15.86 -24.48 -10.32
C HIS A 490 17.38 -24.53 -10.52
N PRO A 491 17.89 -25.21 -11.58
CA PRO A 491 19.32 -25.30 -11.85
C PRO A 491 19.97 -23.94 -12.15
N LYS A 492 19.17 -22.94 -12.57
CA LYS A 492 19.60 -21.54 -12.80
C LYS A 492 20.14 -20.86 -11.53
N ILE A 493 19.78 -21.34 -10.33
CA ILE A 493 20.30 -20.84 -9.07
C ILE A 493 21.74 -21.35 -8.90
N LYS A 494 22.73 -20.51 -9.21
CA LYS A 494 24.14 -20.90 -9.18
C LYS A 494 24.63 -21.22 -7.78
N LYS A 495 24.22 -20.44 -6.76
CA LYS A 495 24.68 -20.62 -5.39
C LYS A 495 23.63 -20.22 -4.35
N VAL A 496 23.57 -20.97 -3.25
CA VAL A 496 22.78 -20.65 -2.06
C VAL A 496 23.69 -20.68 -0.84
N ILE A 497 23.63 -19.63 -0.04
CA ILE A 497 24.34 -19.52 1.24
C ILE A 497 23.37 -19.90 2.36
N VAL A 498 23.72 -20.97 3.08
CA VAL A 498 23.04 -21.37 4.31
C VAL A 498 23.56 -20.52 5.46
N GLU A 499 22.71 -19.70 6.06
CA GLU A 499 23.06 -18.80 7.16
C GLU A 499 22.59 -19.37 8.50
N GLY A 500 23.53 -19.59 9.42
CA GLY A 500 23.23 -20.06 10.78
C GLY A 500 23.16 -18.91 11.77
N HIS A 501 22.18 -18.94 12.68
CA HIS A 501 21.99 -17.94 13.73
C HIS A 501 21.77 -18.59 15.11
N THR A 502 22.18 -17.90 16.17
CA THR A 502 21.91 -18.27 17.57
C THR A 502 21.16 -17.14 18.29
N ASP A 503 20.69 -17.42 19.51
CA ASP A 503 20.36 -16.38 20.48
C ASP A 503 21.66 -15.77 21.07
N ASP A 504 21.51 -14.80 21.97
CA ASP A 504 22.61 -14.14 22.69
C ASP A 504 23.05 -14.87 23.97
N GLY A 505 22.50 -16.04 24.25
CA GLY A 505 22.87 -16.82 25.43
C GLY A 505 24.26 -17.46 25.28
N GLY A 506 25.07 -17.40 26.34
CA GLY A 506 26.38 -18.04 26.38
C GLY A 506 27.51 -17.26 25.69
N ASN A 507 28.61 -17.94 25.37
CA ASN A 507 29.82 -17.29 24.85
C ASN A 507 29.68 -16.95 23.35
N LYS A 508 30.00 -15.71 22.97
CA LYS A 508 29.90 -15.20 21.58
C LYS A 508 30.73 -15.98 20.56
N ALA A 509 31.96 -16.37 20.91
CA ALA A 509 32.83 -17.16 20.03
C ALA A 509 32.29 -18.58 19.86
N ALA A 510 31.78 -19.19 20.94
CA ALA A 510 31.12 -20.49 20.88
C ALA A 510 29.86 -20.44 20.00
N ASN A 511 29.05 -19.38 20.11
CA ASN A 511 27.86 -19.17 19.28
C ASN A 511 28.21 -18.97 17.80
N MET A 512 29.30 -18.26 17.51
CA MET A 512 29.78 -18.14 16.13
C MET A 512 30.13 -19.51 15.56
N LYS A 513 30.92 -20.30 16.29
CA LYS A 513 31.28 -21.66 15.89
C LYS A 513 30.06 -22.56 15.72
N LEU A 514 29.15 -22.59 16.69
CA LEU A 514 27.93 -23.40 16.65
C LEU A 514 27.05 -23.05 15.45
N SER A 515 26.89 -21.76 15.16
CA SER A 515 26.10 -21.31 14.01
C SER A 515 26.72 -21.73 12.67
N GLN A 516 28.05 -21.69 12.55
CA GLN A 516 28.78 -22.15 11.39
C GLN A 516 28.66 -23.68 11.22
N ASP A 517 28.80 -24.44 12.32
CA ASP A 517 28.68 -25.90 12.33
C ASP A 517 27.27 -26.35 11.91
N ARG A 518 26.22 -25.65 12.39
CA ARG A 518 24.82 -25.90 12.00
C ARG A 518 24.57 -25.64 10.52
N ALA A 519 25.09 -24.54 9.98
CA ALA A 519 25.02 -24.28 8.55
C ALA A 519 25.77 -25.37 7.75
N GLY A 520 26.91 -25.82 8.25
CA GLY A 520 27.69 -26.96 7.72
C GLY A 520 26.89 -28.26 7.68
N ALA A 521 26.15 -28.58 8.75
CA ALA A 521 25.31 -29.77 8.83
C ALA A 521 24.19 -29.74 7.78
N VAL A 522 23.52 -28.60 7.59
CA VAL A 522 22.49 -28.43 6.56
C VAL A 522 23.09 -28.58 5.17
N ARG A 523 24.26 -27.98 4.91
CA ARG A 523 24.98 -28.19 3.64
C ARG A 523 25.28 -29.67 3.40
N LYS A 524 25.77 -30.39 4.41
CA LYS A 524 26.05 -31.83 4.29
C LYS A 524 24.79 -32.63 3.97
N TYR A 525 23.67 -32.31 4.61
CA TYR A 525 22.38 -32.94 4.34
C TYR A 525 21.93 -32.73 2.89
N LEU A 526 21.96 -31.48 2.40
CA LEU A 526 21.55 -31.15 1.03
C LEU A 526 22.46 -31.78 -0.03
N ILE A 527 23.76 -31.88 0.24
CA ILE A 527 24.70 -32.63 -0.62
C ILE A 527 24.35 -34.12 -0.64
N GLY A 528 24.00 -34.71 0.50
CA GLY A 528 23.52 -36.10 0.59
C GLY A 528 22.23 -36.34 -0.19
N LYS A 529 21.43 -35.29 -0.42
CA LYS A 529 20.25 -35.31 -1.30
C LYS A 529 20.63 -35.01 -2.77
N GLY A 530 21.90 -34.96 -3.14
CA GLY A 530 22.33 -34.82 -4.54
C GLY A 530 22.41 -33.38 -5.05
N ILE A 531 22.43 -32.37 -4.17
CA ILE A 531 22.75 -31.00 -4.57
C ILE A 531 24.27 -30.83 -4.66
N ALA A 532 24.77 -30.31 -5.78
CA ALA A 532 26.21 -30.14 -6.00
C ALA A 532 26.84 -29.24 -4.92
N ALA A 533 27.99 -29.68 -4.40
CA ALA A 533 28.67 -29.06 -3.26
C ALA A 533 29.10 -27.61 -3.48
N ASN A 534 29.35 -27.22 -4.73
CA ASN A 534 29.68 -25.86 -5.17
C ASN A 534 28.47 -24.92 -5.18
N ARG A 535 27.23 -25.46 -5.28
CA ARG A 535 25.99 -24.68 -5.23
C ARG A 535 25.60 -24.30 -3.80
N ILE A 536 26.27 -24.83 -2.77
CA ILE A 536 25.92 -24.57 -1.36
C ILE A 536 27.11 -23.97 -0.62
N GLY A 537 26.99 -22.70 -0.24
CA GLY A 537 27.85 -22.02 0.73
C GLY A 537 27.28 -22.08 2.14
N THR A 538 28.10 -21.79 3.15
CA THR A 538 27.67 -21.72 4.55
C THR A 538 28.25 -20.48 5.22
N ARG A 539 27.51 -19.88 6.14
CA ARG A 539 27.98 -18.75 6.95
C ARG A 539 27.31 -18.74 8.31
N GLY A 540 28.10 -18.77 9.38
CA GLY A 540 27.65 -18.54 10.74
C GLY A 540 27.62 -17.05 11.06
N TRP A 541 26.57 -16.61 11.76
CA TRP A 541 26.44 -15.24 12.26
C TRP A 541 26.40 -15.16 13.79
N GLY A 542 26.36 -16.29 14.49
CA GLY A 542 26.08 -16.34 15.92
C GLY A 542 24.88 -15.46 16.28
N ALA A 543 25.03 -14.63 17.32
CA ALA A 543 24.00 -13.71 17.80
C ALA A 543 24.02 -12.33 17.11
N THR A 544 24.78 -12.12 16.02
CA THR A 544 25.00 -10.77 15.46
C THR A 544 23.87 -10.26 14.55
N ARG A 545 22.96 -11.15 14.12
CA ARG A 545 21.83 -10.84 13.22
C ARG A 545 20.50 -11.32 13.81
N GLN A 546 20.14 -10.79 14.96
CA GLN A 546 18.90 -11.11 15.67
C GLN A 546 17.71 -10.45 14.96
N LYS A 547 16.58 -11.16 14.86
CA LYS A 547 15.33 -10.64 14.29
C LYS A 547 14.24 -10.44 15.34
N PHE A 548 14.36 -11.14 16.46
CA PHE A 548 13.38 -11.13 17.55
C PHE A 548 14.07 -10.75 18.86
N SER A 549 13.29 -10.29 19.84
CA SER A 549 13.81 -9.94 21.16
C SER A 549 14.35 -11.17 21.90
N ASN A 550 15.58 -11.14 22.40
CA ASN A 550 16.11 -12.21 23.26
C ASN A 550 15.62 -12.14 24.71
N LYS A 551 14.80 -11.14 25.07
CA LYS A 551 14.25 -11.02 26.43
C LYS A 551 13.30 -12.17 26.77
N THR A 552 12.63 -12.76 25.78
CA THR A 552 11.69 -13.88 25.97
C THR A 552 12.25 -15.20 25.44
N ALA A 553 11.86 -16.32 26.05
CA ALA A 553 12.25 -17.66 25.58
C ALA A 553 11.80 -17.91 24.13
N ALA A 554 10.58 -17.47 23.78
CA ALA A 554 10.04 -17.56 22.43
C ALA A 554 10.84 -16.75 21.40
N GLY A 555 11.32 -15.56 21.76
CA GLY A 555 12.16 -14.76 20.87
C GLY A 555 13.56 -15.33 20.68
N ARG A 556 14.16 -15.90 21.74
CA ARG A 556 15.41 -16.68 21.64
C ARG A 556 15.26 -17.89 20.73
N GLU A 557 14.17 -18.64 20.87
CA GLU A 557 13.81 -19.76 19.97
C GLU A 557 13.79 -19.32 18.50
N LYS A 558 13.11 -18.21 18.20
CA LYS A 558 13.02 -17.67 16.83
C LYS A 558 14.35 -17.13 16.29
N ASN A 559 15.26 -16.70 17.16
CA ASN A 559 16.61 -16.28 16.77
C ASN A 559 17.54 -17.47 16.45
N ARG A 560 17.33 -18.62 17.08
CA ARG A 560 18.00 -19.89 16.74
C ARG A 560 17.44 -20.48 15.45
N ARG A 561 17.87 -19.94 14.31
CA ARG A 561 17.31 -20.28 12.98
C ARG A 561 18.40 -20.55 11.94
N VAL A 562 17.97 -21.18 10.84
CA VAL A 562 18.73 -21.28 9.60
C VAL A 562 18.01 -20.50 8.51
N GLY A 563 18.74 -19.69 7.76
CA GLY A 563 18.24 -18.98 6.58
C GLY A 563 18.91 -19.47 5.30
N PHE A 564 18.25 -19.27 4.16
CA PHE A 564 18.80 -19.55 2.84
C PHE A 564 18.82 -18.26 2.04
N VAL A 565 20.01 -17.88 1.54
CA VAL A 565 20.19 -16.68 0.72
C VAL A 565 20.71 -17.10 -0.64
N VAL A 566 19.98 -16.79 -1.70
CA VAL A 566 20.45 -17.02 -3.07
C VAL A 566 21.53 -16.01 -3.41
N SER A 567 22.63 -16.50 -3.99
CA SER A 567 23.75 -15.71 -4.49
C SER A 567 23.91 -16.01 -5.99
N TYR A 568 24.02 -14.96 -6.79
CA TYR A 568 24.15 -15.04 -8.23
C TYR A 568 25.60 -15.07 -8.70
#